data_AF-A0AB73NAX1-F1
#
_entry.id   AF-A0AB73NAX1-F1
#
_cell.length_a   1.000
_cell.length_b   1.000
_cell.length_c   1.000
_cell.angle_alpha   90.00
_cell.angle_beta   90.00
_cell.angle_gamma   90.00
#
_symmetry.space_group_name_H-M   'P 1'
#
loop_
_entity.id
_entity.type
_entity.pdbx_description
1 polymer ?
#
loop_
_entity_poly.entity_id
_entity_poly.type
_entity_poly.pdbx_seq_one_letter_code
_entity_poly.pdbx_strand_id
1 'polypeptide(L)' 'MKYKCLETFDLPAVDEEGIEIDEIFEVIEGSIWFSKQPITESDTDIELFNEKGDWLSISREEFDSMFEVAEG' A
#
# COMPACT_ATOMS: atom_id res chain seq x y z
N MET A 1 -1.18 -11.55 -2.66
CA MET A 1 0.22 -11.54 -3.14
C MET A 1 1.03 -10.64 -2.23
N LYS A 2 2.35 -10.82 -2.14
CA LYS A 2 3.22 -9.95 -1.33
C LYS A 2 3.96 -8.96 -2.23
N TYR A 3 4.15 -7.77 -1.71
CA TYR A 3 4.76 -6.65 -2.41
C TYR A 3 5.79 -6.00 -1.49
N LYS A 4 6.91 -5.61 -2.05
CA LYS A 4 7.98 -4.93 -1.32
C LYS A 4 7.98 -3.47 -1.72
N CYS A 5 7.98 -2.60 -0.71
CA CYS A 5 8.15 -1.17 -0.90
C CYS A 5 9.58 -0.88 -1.38
N LEU A 6 9.70 -0.10 -2.45
CA LEU A 6 10.95 0.18 -3.15
C LEU A 6 11.74 1.34 -2.55
N GLU A 7 11.04 2.34 -2.01
CA GLU A 7 11.61 3.55 -1.42
C GLU A 7 10.69 4.04 -0.29
N THR A 8 11.23 4.72 0.72
CA THR A 8 10.41 5.27 1.81
C THR A 8 9.60 6.44 1.29
N PHE A 9 8.29 6.42 1.50
CA PHE A 9 7.39 7.50 1.07
C PHE A 9 6.29 7.76 2.08
N ASP A 10 5.76 8.98 2.05
CA ASP A 10 4.64 9.42 2.87
C ASP A 10 3.33 9.42 2.08
N LEU A 11 2.27 9.03 2.77
CA LEU A 11 0.90 9.03 2.25
C LEU A 11 -0.04 9.69 3.24
N PRO A 12 -1.16 10.26 2.78
CA PRO A 12 -2.26 10.57 3.68
C PRO A 12 -2.74 9.29 4.37
N ALA A 13 -2.78 9.29 5.69
CA ALA A 13 -3.41 8.22 6.44
C ALA A 13 -4.91 8.22 6.15
N VAL A 14 -5.52 7.04 6.22
CA VAL A 14 -6.95 6.85 6.00
C VAL A 14 -7.58 6.19 7.22
N ASP A 15 -8.78 6.64 7.60
CA ASP A 15 -9.57 6.03 8.69
C ASP A 15 -10.18 4.67 8.27
N GLU A 16 -10.91 3.99 9.15
CA GLU A 16 -11.58 2.70 8.88
C GLU A 16 -12.58 2.78 7.71
N GLU A 17 -13.08 3.97 7.39
CA GLU A 17 -13.96 4.23 6.24
C GLU A 17 -13.19 4.54 4.94
N GLY A 18 -11.86 4.52 4.94
CA GLY A 18 -11.02 4.89 3.79
C GLY A 18 -10.99 6.39 3.50
N ILE A 19 -11.35 7.22 4.48
CA ILE A 19 -11.35 8.68 4.36
C ILE A 19 -10.01 9.22 4.81
N GLU A 20 -9.38 10.05 3.96
CA GLU A 20 -8.13 10.75 4.28
C GLU A 20 -8.28 11.57 5.57
N ILE A 21 -7.37 11.36 6.51
CA ILE A 21 -7.28 12.13 7.76
C ILE A 21 -6.04 13.03 7.73
N ASP A 22 -6.00 14.01 8.64
CA ASP A 22 -4.87 14.95 8.80
C ASP A 22 -3.67 14.30 9.50
N GLU A 23 -3.36 13.06 9.12
CA GLU A 23 -2.20 12.31 9.59
C GLU A 23 -1.45 11.76 8.39
N ILE A 24 -0.13 11.64 8.54
CA ILE A 24 0.74 11.11 7.49
C ILE A 24 1.14 9.69 7.88
N PHE A 25 0.91 8.75 6.97
CA PHE A 25 1.35 7.38 7.08
C PHE A 25 2.68 7.19 6.33
N GLU A 26 3.75 6.91 7.07
CA GLU A 26 5.08 6.67 6.50
C GLU A 26 5.24 5.18 6.15
N VAL A 27 5.49 4.89 4.88
CA VAL A 27 5.78 3.56 4.39
C VAL A 27 7.29 3.41 4.24
N ILE A 28 7.89 2.54 5.03
CA ILE A 28 9.35 2.37 5.05
C ILE A 28 9.82 1.51 3.86
N GLU A 29 10.90 1.95 3.21
CA GLU A 29 11.62 1.18 2.19
C GLU A 29 11.89 -0.26 2.65
N GLY A 30 11.64 -1.22 1.76
CA GLY A 30 11.86 -2.63 2.03
C GLY A 30 10.80 -3.30 2.91
N SER A 31 9.79 -2.55 3.37
CA SER A 31 8.64 -3.13 4.06
C SER A 31 7.86 -4.07 3.14
N ILE A 32 7.36 -5.15 3.71
CA ILE A 32 6.56 -6.14 3.00
C ILE A 32 5.09 -5.91 3.31
N TRP A 33 4.33 -5.76 2.24
CA TRP A 33 2.90 -5.53 2.24
C TRP A 33 2.21 -6.64 1.46
N PHE A 34 0.94 -6.88 1.72
CA PHE A 34 0.15 -7.90 1.03
C PHE A 34 -1.25 -7.39 0.74
N SER A 35 -1.76 -7.75 -0.43
CA SER A 35 -3.15 -7.51 -0.78
C SER A 35 -4.01 -8.69 -0.31
N LYS A 36 -5.14 -8.38 0.34
CA LYS A 36 -6.17 -9.39 0.68
C LYS A 36 -6.96 -9.82 -0.55
N GLN A 37 -7.12 -8.92 -1.52
CA GLN A 37 -7.77 -9.18 -2.79
C GLN A 37 -6.75 -9.25 -3.93
N PRO A 38 -7.03 -10.01 -5.00
CA PRO A 38 -6.19 -10.01 -6.19
C PRO A 38 -6.27 -8.62 -6.84
N ILE A 39 -5.11 -8.00 -7.07
CA ILE A 39 -5.01 -6.75 -7.79
C ILE A 39 -5.15 -7.06 -9.29
N THR A 40 -6.14 -6.46 -9.92
CA THR A 40 -6.37 -6.52 -11.36
C THR A 40 -5.94 -5.21 -12.02
N GLU A 41 -5.84 -5.23 -13.37
CA GLU A 41 -5.52 -4.02 -14.14
C GLU A 41 -6.65 -2.97 -14.15
N SER A 42 -7.85 -3.34 -13.68
CA SER A 42 -9.00 -2.42 -13.60
C SER A 42 -9.10 -1.73 -12.23
N ASP A 43 -8.29 -2.12 -11.25
CA ASP A 43 -8.28 -1.49 -9.94
C ASP A 43 -7.58 -0.13 -10.03
N THR A 44 -8.32 0.93 -9.66
CA THR A 44 -7.78 2.29 -9.55
C THR A 44 -7.06 2.49 -8.23
N ASP A 45 -7.55 1.85 -7.17
CA ASP A 45 -7.11 2.00 -5.80
C ASP A 45 -6.72 0.63 -5.25
N ILE A 46 -5.52 0.57 -4.68
CA ILE A 46 -4.88 -0.65 -4.22
C ILE A 46 -4.78 -0.61 -2.70
N GLU A 47 -5.44 -1.58 -2.08
CA GLU A 47 -5.41 -1.78 -0.65
C GLU A 47 -4.30 -2.78 -0.26
N LEU A 48 -3.36 -2.30 0.54
CA LEU A 48 -2.25 -3.10 1.05
C LEU A 48 -2.29 -3.17 2.57
N PHE A 49 -1.97 -4.35 3.10
CA PHE A 49 -1.90 -4.62 4.53
C PHE A 49 -0.49 -5.09 4.89
N ASN A 50 -0.02 -4.78 6.10
CA ASN A 50 1.23 -5.34 6.61
C ASN A 50 0.97 -6.35 7.73
N GLU A 51 2.00 -7.08 8.15
CA GLU A 51 1.89 -8.06 9.24
C GLU A 51 1.70 -7.44 10.63
N LYS A 52 1.94 -6.13 10.76
CA LYS A 52 1.73 -5.37 12.00
C LYS A 52 0.26 -4.96 12.20
N GLY A 53 -0.56 -5.08 11.16
CA GLY A 53 -1.96 -4.67 11.15
C GLY A 53 -2.21 -3.29 10.56
N ASP A 54 -1.18 -2.62 10.05
CA ASP A 54 -1.35 -1.39 9.29
C ASP A 54 -1.95 -1.68 7.92
N TRP A 55 -2.69 -0.71 7.41
CA TRP A 55 -3.32 -0.72 6.11
C TRP A 55 -3.09 0.61 5.42
N LEU A 56 -2.95 0.57 4.10
CA LEU A 56 -2.88 1.75 3.26
C LEU A 56 -3.69 1.54 1.98
N SER A 57 -4.18 2.65 1.45
CA SER A 57 -4.84 2.74 0.15
C SER A 57 -4.04 3.69 -0.73
N ILE A 58 -3.61 3.22 -1.89
CA ILE A 58 -2.85 4.02 -2.87
C ILE A 58 -3.40 3.82 -4.27
N SER A 59 -3.26 4.84 -5.11
CA SER A 59 -3.60 4.71 -6.51
C SER A 59 -2.71 3.67 -7.20
N ARG A 60 -3.23 3.05 -8.26
CA ARG A 60 -2.51 2.05 -9.04
C ARG A 60 -1.15 2.55 -9.57
N GLU A 61 -1.07 3.81 -9.95
CA GLU A 61 0.17 4.44 -10.44
C GLU A 61 1.25 4.49 -9.34
N GLU A 62 0.87 4.94 -8.15
CA GLU A 62 1.75 4.95 -6.97
C GLU A 62 2.15 3.53 -6.58
N PHE A 63 1.21 2.57 -6.62
CA PHE A 63 1.51 1.18 -6.36
C PHE A 63 2.56 0.61 -7.33
N ASP A 64 2.40 0.82 -8.64
CA ASP A 64 3.32 0.32 -9.67
C ASP A 64 4.71 0.99 -9.57
N SER A 65 4.75 2.24 -9.08
CA SER A 65 5.99 3.01 -8.90
C SER A 65 6.71 2.69 -7.58
N MET A 66 5.97 2.52 -6.49
CA MET A 66 6.52 2.38 -5.13
C MET A 66 6.62 0.94 -4.65
N PHE A 67 5.97 -0.01 -5.33
CA PHE A 67 5.97 -1.42 -4.94
C PHE A 67 6.36 -2.34 -6.08
N GLU A 68 7.16 -3.34 -5.76
CA GLU A 68 7.43 -4.47 -6.63
C GLU A 68 6.82 -5.77 -6.08
N VAL A 69 6.54 -6.73 -6.94
CA VAL A 69 6.15 -8.08 -6.53
C VAL A 69 7.30 -8.70 -5.75
N ALA A 70 7.10 -8.96 -4.47
CA ALA A 70 8.06 -9.70 -3.67
C ALA A 70 7.85 -11.19 -3.96
N GLU A 71 8.67 -11.77 -4.85
CA GLU A 71 8.66 -13.21 -5.08
C GLU A 71 8.83 -13.96 -3.74
N GLY A 72 7.95 -14.94 -3.52
CA GLY A 72 8.02 -15.89 -2.42
C GLY A 72 8.22 -17.30 -2.96
#